data_AF-A0A832A1S8-F1
#
_entry.id   AF-A0A832A1S8-F1
#
_cell.length_a   1.000
_cell.length_b   1.000
_cell.length_c   1.000
_cell.angle_alpha   90.00
_cell.angle_beta   90.00
_cell.angle_gamma   90.00
#
_symmetry.space_group_name_H-M   'P 1'
#
loop_
_entity.id
_entity.type
_entity.pdbx_description
1 polymer ?
#
loop_
_entity_poly.entity_id
_entity_poly.type
_entity_poly.pdbx_seq_one_letter_code
_entity_poly.pdbx_strand_id
1 'polypeptide(L)' 'MSDEMECMCLECGISSHFPAFDLSFDDVPGFAGKRFVTNLSCPQCSGALFVVGRVGEEPRYRTG' A
#
# COMPACT_ATOMS: atom_id res chain seq x y z
N MET A 1 7.00 5.32 17.20
CA MET A 1 6.56 5.87 15.91
C MET A 1 6.62 4.71 14.94
N SER A 2 5.50 4.01 14.76
CA SER A 2 5.43 2.85 13.89
C SER A 2 5.26 3.36 12.48
N ASP A 3 6.35 3.35 11.72
CA ASP A 3 6.40 3.72 10.32
C ASP A 3 5.80 2.58 9.49
N GLU A 4 4.48 2.39 9.60
CA GLU A 4 3.75 1.33 8.91
C GLU A 4 2.97 1.93 7.74
N MET A 5 2.92 1.23 6.61
CA MET A 5 2.12 1.60 5.46
C MET A 5 1.02 0.57 5.24
N GLU A 6 -0.17 1.08 4.94
CA GLU A 6 -1.29 0.26 4.51
C GLU A 6 -1.12 -0.10 3.03
N CYS A 7 -1.04 -1.40 2.76
CA CYS A 7 -0.97 -1.96 1.43
C CYS A 7 -2.25 -2.73 1.15
N MET A 8 -2.91 -2.47 0.03
CA MET A 8 -4.13 -3.14 -0.37
C MET A 8 -3.87 -4.03 -1.59
N CYS A 9 -4.43 -5.24 -1.56
CA CYS A 9 -4.36 -6.14 -2.71
C CYS A 9 -5.38 -5.74 -3.77
N LEU A 10 -4.94 -5.64 -5.03
CA LEU A 10 -5.81 -5.39 -6.18
C LEU A 10 -6.82 -6.52 -6.41
N GLU A 11 -6.38 -7.76 -6.24
CA GLU A 11 -7.19 -8.95 -6.55
C GLU A 11 -8.15 -9.30 -5.41
N CYS A 12 -7.62 -9.33 -4.19
CA CYS A 12 -8.36 -9.78 -3.02
C CYS A 12 -9.12 -8.65 -2.30
N GLY A 13 -8.74 -7.38 -2.50
CA GLY A 13 -9.31 -6.23 -1.78
C GLY A 13 -8.94 -6.14 -0.29
N ILE A 14 -8.04 -7.00 0.18
CA ILE A 14 -7.60 -7.04 1.58
C ILE A 14 -6.52 -5.99 1.80
N SER A 15 -6.64 -5.21 2.87
CA SER A 15 -5.57 -4.33 3.37
C SER A 15 -4.69 -5.04 4.39
N SER A 16 -3.40 -4.77 4.35
CA SER A 16 -2.39 -5.31 5.24
C SER A 16 -1.37 -4.23 5.56
N HIS A 17 -0.92 -4.20 6.80
CA HIS A 17 0.03 -3.22 7.28
C HIS A 17 1.43 -3.81 7.25
N PHE A 18 2.36 -3.11 6.61
CA PHE A 18 3.75 -3.52 6.54
C PHE A 18 4.67 -2.39 7.01
N PRO A 19 5.83 -2.71 7.60
CA PRO A 19 6.82 -1.70 7.94
C PRO A 19 7.29 -0.99 6.68
N ALA A 20 7.31 0.34 6.68
CA ALA A 20 7.74 1.16 5.54
C ALA A 20 9.18 0.85 5.10
N PHE A 21 10.04 0.44 6.04
CA PHE A 21 11.41 0.05 5.75
C PHE A 21 11.52 -1.27 4.97
N ASP A 22 10.55 -2.18 5.16
CA ASP A 22 10.49 -3.45 4.44
C ASP A 22 9.75 -3.31 3.10
N LEU A 23 9.31 -2.11 2.71
CA LEU A 23 8.59 -1.90 1.46
C LEU A 23 9.51 -1.31 0.40
N SER A 24 9.59 -2.00 -0.73
CA SER A 24 10.19 -1.48 -1.96
C SER A 24 9.08 -1.13 -2.94
N PHE A 25 9.16 0.07 -3.48
CA PHE A 25 8.20 0.57 -4.45
C PHE A 25 8.86 0.68 -5.82
N ASP A 26 8.05 0.59 -6.86
CA ASP A 26 8.51 1.01 -8.17
C ASP A 26 8.78 2.53 -8.15
N ASP A 27 9.90 2.96 -8.73
CA ASP A 27 10.25 4.38 -8.86
C ASP A 27 9.22 5.13 -9.73
N VAL A 28 8.52 4.40 -10.60
CA VAL A 28 7.48 4.96 -11.45
C VAL A 28 6.13 4.86 -10.72
N PRO A 29 5.48 6.00 -10.39
CA PRO A 29 4.12 5.95 -9.87
C PRO A 29 3.23 5.26 -10.90
N GLY A 30 2.57 4.18 -10.47
CA GLY A 30 1.68 3.40 -11.32
C GLY A 30 0.37 4.14 -11.62
N PHE A 31 -0.60 3.40 -12.17
CA PHE A 31 -1.90 3.95 -12.55
C PHE A 31 -2.56 4.70 -11.37
N ALA A 32 -2.99 5.94 -11.60
CA ALA A 32 -3.57 6.84 -10.59
C ALA A 32 -2.62 7.33 -9.47
N GLY A 33 -1.29 7.32 -9.69
CA GLY A 33 -0.32 7.87 -8.74
C GLY A 33 -0.03 6.97 -7.53
N LYS A 34 -0.54 5.74 -7.56
CA LYS A 34 -0.33 4.74 -6.51
C LYS A 34 0.99 4.01 -6.73
N ARG A 35 1.72 3.75 -5.64
CA ARG A 35 2.96 2.99 -5.68
C ARG A 35 2.67 1.51 -5.48
N PHE A 36 3.12 0.69 -6.42
CA PHE A 36 3.05 -0.76 -6.29
C PHE A 36 4.22 -1.26 -5.45
N VAL A 37 3.92 -2.22 -4.59
CA VAL A 37 4.94 -2.92 -3.80
C VAL A 37 5.55 -3.99 -4.70
N THR A 38 6.86 -3.92 -4.91
CA THR A 38 7.56 -4.82 -5.83
C THR A 38 8.22 -6.00 -5.10
N ASN A 39 8.44 -5.87 -3.80
CA ASN A 39 9.11 -6.89 -2.99
C ASN A 39 8.17 -7.79 -2.18
N LEU A 40 6.88 -7.42 -2.05
CA LEU A 40 5.88 -8.19 -1.34
C LEU A 40 4.64 -8.40 -2.22
N SER A 41 4.07 -9.60 -2.10
CA SER A 41 2.82 -10.00 -2.74
C SER A 41 1.79 -10.36 -1.70
N CYS A 42 0.50 -10.35 -2.06
CA CYS A 42 -0.55 -10.76 -1.14
C CYS A 42 -0.32 -12.21 -0.67
N PRO A 43 -0.32 -12.49 0.65
CA PRO A 43 -0.09 -13.85 1.17
C PRO A 43 -1.22 -14.83 0.82
N GLN A 44 -2.38 -14.32 0.40
CA GLN A 44 -3.58 -15.12 0.14
C GLN A 44 -3.78 -15.45 -1.34
N CYS A 45 -3.52 -14.50 -2.23
CA CYS A 45 -3.73 -14.66 -3.67
C CYS A 45 -2.47 -14.45 -4.52
N SER A 46 -1.31 -14.19 -3.91
CA SER A 46 -0.06 -13.83 -4.61
C SER A 46 -0.17 -12.62 -5.55
N GLY A 47 -1.26 -11.86 -5.44
CA GLY A 47 -1.53 -10.69 -6.26
C GLY A 47 -0.67 -9.48 -5.87
N ALA A 48 -0.61 -8.51 -6.78
CA ALA A 48 0.08 -7.25 -6.56
C ALA A 48 -0.58 -6.43 -5.42
N LEU A 49 0.28 -5.85 -4.59
CA LEU A 49 -0.12 -4.94 -3.52
C LEU A 49 0.22 -3.50 -3.95
N PHE A 50 -0.64 -2.56 -3.62
CA PHE A 50 -0.34 -1.13 -3.78
C PHE A 50 -0.47 -0.42 -2.44
N VAL A 51 0.33 0.61 -2.25
CA VAL A 51 0.24 1.45 -1.05
C VAL A 51 -0.96 2.36 -1.15
N VAL A 52 -1.77 2.33 -0.09
CA VAL A 52 -2.89 3.23 0.13
C VAL A 52 -2.40 4.51 0.81
N GLY A 53 -1.59 4.36 1.86
CA GLY A 53 -1.04 5.47 2.64
C GLY A 53 -0.26 5.01 3.86
N ARG A 54 0.31 5.96 4.60
CA ARG A 54 0.93 5.70 5.90
C ARG A 54 -0.15 5.54 6.97
N VAL A 55 0.04 4.59 7.87
CA VAL A 55 -0.80 4.45 9.06
C VAL A 55 -0.67 5.74 9.89
N GLY A 56 -1.77 6.46 10.06
CA GLY A 56 -1.82 7.75 10.77
C GLY A 56 -1.70 9.00 9.88
N GLU A 57 -1.37 8.84 8.60
CA GLU A 57 -1.65 9.85 7.56
C GLU A 57 -3.00 9.52 6.94
N GLU A 58 -4.08 9.64 7.72
CA GLU A 58 -5.41 9.67 7.13
C GLU A 58 -5.47 10.86 6.17
N PRO A 59 -5.71 10.65 4.86
CA PRO A 59 -6.06 11.78 4.01
C PRO A 59 -7.36 12.31 4.62
N ARG A 60 -7.35 13.57 5.07
CA ARG A 60 -8.57 14.25 5.50
C ARG A 60 -9.58 14.12 4.37
N TYR A 61 -10.44 13.12 4.42
CA TYR A 61 -11.55 12.99 3.52
C TYR A 61 -12.36 14.26 3.78
N ARG A 62 -12.26 15.24 2.87
CA ARG A 62 -13.22 16.34 2.86
C ARG A 62 -14.53 15.70 2.44
N THR A 63 -15.31 15.24 3.41
CA THR A 63 -16.75 15.10 3.27
C THR A 63 -17.28 16.48 2.92
N GLY A 64 -17.41 16.74 1.63
CA GLY A 64 -18.23 17.82 1.10
C GLY A 64 -19.68 17.38 1.05
#